data_AF-A0AAT9GT92-F1
#
_entry.id   AF-A0AAT9GT92-F1
#
_cell.length_a   1.000
_cell.length_b   1.000
_cell.length_c   1.000
_cell.angle_alpha   90.00
_cell.angle_beta   90.00
_cell.angle_gamma   90.00
#
_symmetry.space_group_name_H-M   'P 1'
#
loop_
_entity.id
_entity.type
_entity.pdbx_description
1 polymer ?
#
loop_
_entity_poly.entity_id
_entity_poly.type
_entity_poly.pdbx_seq_one_letter_code
_entity_poly.pdbx_strand_id
1 'polypeptide(L)'
;MTVSLKGLVEENIVEINDRLGFNTCWLYNFKWVNDLSKFILALLARNKELSIIIPTSREDRDVLINHIRKIANQHKASITILLSDKIAESNFLVCIKQN
;
A
#
# COMPACT_ATOMS: atom_id res chain seq x y z
N MET A 1 -2.64 -6.22 -21.46
CA MET A 1 -1.97 -4.92 -21.58
C MET A 1 -1.10 -4.75 -20.34
N THR A 2 0.19 -5.01 -20.47
CA THR A 2 1.14 -4.94 -19.35
C THR A 2 1.61 -3.49 -19.24
N VAL A 3 1.06 -2.75 -18.28
CA VAL A 3 1.50 -1.38 -18.03
C VAL A 3 2.88 -1.45 -17.41
N SER A 4 3.90 -1.05 -18.18
CA SER A 4 5.25 -0.83 -17.66
C SER A 4 5.18 0.32 -16.67
N LEU A 5 5.38 -0.01 -15.38
CA LEU A 5 5.34 0.93 -14.26
C LEU A 5 6.45 2.01 -14.33
N LYS A 6 7.35 1.97 -15.31
CA LYS A 6 8.40 2.98 -15.46
C LYS A 6 7.88 4.41 -15.73
N GLY A 7 6.67 4.60 -16.29
CA GLY A 7 6.27 5.94 -16.73
C GLY A 7 5.70 6.88 -15.65
N LEU A 8 5.15 6.34 -14.55
CA LEU A 8 4.23 7.07 -13.66
C LEU A 8 4.51 6.89 -12.16
N VAL A 9 5.62 6.22 -11.83
CA VAL A 9 5.93 5.68 -10.49
C VAL A 9 7.25 6.25 -9.94
N GLU A 10 8.08 6.90 -10.76
CA GLU A 10 9.52 6.65 -10.65
C GLU A 10 10.40 7.48 -9.70
N GLU A 11 10.05 8.69 -9.24
CA GLU A 11 11.05 9.43 -8.42
C GLU A 11 10.90 9.23 -6.91
N ASN A 12 9.68 9.24 -6.37
CA ASN A 12 9.48 9.24 -4.92
C ASN A 12 9.40 7.84 -4.30
N ILE A 13 9.10 6.80 -5.08
CA ILE A 13 9.00 5.45 -4.56
C ILE A 13 10.37 4.89 -4.20
N VAL A 14 11.42 5.24 -4.97
CA VAL A 14 12.81 4.90 -4.63
C VAL A 14 13.18 5.54 -3.30
N GLU A 15 12.90 6.84 -3.11
CA GLU A 15 13.20 7.54 -1.85
C GLU A 15 12.42 6.96 -0.66
N ILE A 16 11.14 6.65 -0.84
CA ILE A 16 10.31 5.99 0.19
C ILE A 16 10.85 4.60 0.52
N ASN A 17 11.25 3.84 -0.51
CA ASN A 17 11.78 2.48 -0.37
C ASN A 17 13.12 2.48 0.37
N ASP A 18 14.04 3.39 0.01
CA ASP A 18 15.35 3.52 0.63
C ASP A 18 15.27 4.04 2.08
N ARG A 19 14.40 5.00 2.37
CA ARG A 19 14.21 5.55 3.73
C ARG A 19 13.62 4.55 4.70
N LEU A 20 12.73 3.68 4.22
CA LEU A 20 11.98 2.74 5.07
C LEU A 20 12.60 1.33 5.07
N GLY A 21 13.60 1.10 4.22
CA GLY A 21 14.28 -0.18 4.08
C GLY A 21 13.34 -1.26 3.56
N PHE A 22 12.50 -0.93 2.60
CA PHE A 22 11.64 -1.90 1.91
C PHE A 22 12.39 -2.52 0.73
N ASN A 23 12.12 -3.79 0.45
CA ASN A 23 12.82 -4.50 -0.64
C ASN A 23 12.01 -4.45 -1.92
N THR A 24 10.68 -4.35 -1.82
CA THR A 24 9.82 -4.19 -2.99
C THR A 24 8.55 -3.42 -2.64
N CYS A 25 8.23 -2.42 -3.45
CA CYS A 25 6.99 -1.65 -3.37
C CYS A 25 6.26 -1.70 -4.71
N TRP A 26 4.93 -1.78 -4.65
CA TRP A 26 4.03 -1.75 -5.80
C TRP A 26 3.00 -0.64 -5.63
N LEU A 27 2.84 0.18 -6.68
CA LEU A 27 1.83 1.23 -6.75
C LEU A 27 0.52 0.67 -7.31
N TYR A 28 -0.57 0.94 -6.61
CA TYR A 28 -1.92 0.56 -7.01
C TYR A 28 -2.83 1.79 -7.07
N ASN A 29 -3.81 1.75 -7.97
CA ASN A 29 -4.86 2.75 -8.03
C ASN A 29 -6.12 2.23 -7.32
N PHE A 30 -6.69 3.01 -6.41
CA PHE A 30 -7.90 2.64 -5.68
C PHE A 30 -9.08 2.32 -6.61
N LYS A 31 -9.22 3.01 -7.76
CA LYS A 31 -10.31 2.76 -8.71
C LYS A 31 -10.22 1.40 -9.39
N TRP A 32 -9.03 0.80 -9.45
CA TRP A 32 -8.82 -0.52 -10.06
C TRP A 32 -8.92 -1.66 -9.06
N VAL A 33 -8.98 -1.34 -7.77
CA VAL A 33 -9.21 -2.30 -6.69
C VAL A 33 -10.70 -2.38 -6.43
N ASN A 34 -11.36 -3.33 -7.09
CA ASN A 34 -12.81 -3.49 -7.03
C ASN A 34 -13.34 -3.81 -5.63
N ASP A 35 -12.59 -4.61 -4.85
CA ASP A 35 -12.89 -4.92 -3.45
C ASP A 35 -11.59 -4.85 -2.65
N LEU A 36 -11.41 -3.74 -1.92
CA LEU A 36 -10.23 -3.51 -1.11
C LEU A 36 -10.04 -4.61 -0.06
N SER A 37 -11.12 -5.10 0.54
CA SER A 37 -11.02 -6.11 1.58
C SER A 37 -10.42 -7.39 1.03
N LYS A 38 -10.99 -7.91 -0.07
CA LYS A 38 -10.45 -9.10 -0.75
C LYS A 38 -9.01 -8.90 -1.24
N PHE A 39 -8.69 -7.71 -1.71
CA PHE A 39 -7.34 -7.39 -2.17
C PHE A 39 -6.32 -7.46 -1.01
N ILE A 40 -6.60 -6.80 0.12
CA ILE A 40 -5.73 -6.85 1.30
C ILE A 40 -5.60 -8.28 1.83
N LEU A 41 -6.69 -9.05 1.84
CA LEU A 41 -6.67 -10.46 2.23
C LEU A 41 -5.75 -11.30 1.36
N ALA A 42 -5.80 -11.12 0.04
CA ALA A 42 -4.92 -11.82 -0.88
C ALA A 42 -3.44 -11.47 -0.68
N LEU A 43 -3.15 -10.21 -0.31
CA LEU A 43 -1.79 -9.78 0.02
C LEU A 43 -1.28 -10.40 1.33
N LEU A 44 -2.10 -10.36 2.38
CA LEU A 44 -1.76 -10.92 3.70
C LEU A 44 -1.61 -12.45 3.67
N ALA A 45 -2.34 -13.13 2.78
CA ALA A 45 -2.18 -14.57 2.57
C ALA A 45 -0.79 -14.94 2.01
N ARG A 46 -0.15 -14.02 1.27
CA ARG A 46 1.18 -14.22 0.69
C ARG A 46 2.29 -13.74 1.61
N ASN A 47 2.05 -12.66 2.37
CA ASN A 47 3.03 -12.04 3.26
C ASN A 47 2.35 -11.65 4.56
N LYS A 48 2.77 -12.27 5.68
CA LYS A 48 2.19 -12.00 7.00
C LYS A 48 2.53 -10.62 7.56
N GLU A 49 3.53 -9.97 6.99
CA GLU A 49 3.95 -8.60 7.32
C GLU A 49 3.97 -7.77 6.05
N LEU A 50 3.24 -6.66 6.05
CA LEU A 50 3.24 -5.73 4.92
C LEU A 50 3.04 -4.29 5.38
N SER A 51 3.56 -3.37 4.57
CA SER A 51 3.40 -1.94 4.78
C SER A 51 2.51 -1.35 3.69
N ILE A 52 1.55 -0.51 4.06
CA ILE A 52 0.69 0.20 3.12
C ILE A 52 0.89 1.69 3.31
N ILE A 53 1.14 2.40 2.21
CA ILE A 53 1.37 3.83 2.23
C ILE A 53 0.21 4.49 1.50
N ILE A 54 -0.49 5.36 2.24
CA ILE A 54 -1.71 6.02 1.79
C ILE A 54 -1.44 7.52 1.65
N PRO A 55 -2.03 8.20 0.65
CA PRO A 55 -1.91 9.63 0.48
C PRO A 55 -2.42 10.42 1.69
N THR A 56 -1.62 11.37 2.18
CA THR A 56 -2.01 12.30 3.25
C THR A 56 -3.13 13.24 2.79
N SER A 57 -3.28 13.52 1.50
CA SER A 57 -4.32 14.43 1.01
C SER A 57 -5.73 13.86 0.98
N ARG A 58 -5.88 12.54 1.19
CA ARG A 58 -7.13 11.82 0.99
C ARG A 58 -8.15 12.11 2.10
N GLU A 59 -9.39 12.40 1.69
CA GLU A 59 -10.47 12.75 2.62
C GLU A 59 -10.89 11.58 3.53
N ASP A 60 -11.02 10.38 2.97
CA ASP A 60 -11.43 9.16 3.69
C ASP A 60 -10.26 8.38 4.31
N ARG A 61 -9.08 9.00 4.49
CA ARG A 61 -7.85 8.29 4.93
C ARG A 61 -8.04 7.52 6.24
N ASP A 62 -8.71 8.11 7.22
CA ASP A 62 -8.81 7.52 8.56
C ASP A 62 -9.78 6.33 8.54
N VAL A 63 -10.86 6.45 7.77
CA VAL A 63 -11.80 5.34 7.51
C VAL A 63 -11.07 4.19 6.84
N LEU A 64 -10.24 4.49 5.83
CA LEU A 64 -9.45 3.52 5.10
C LEU A 64 -8.41 2.82 6.00
N ILE A 65 -7.66 3.58 6.80
CA ILE A 65 -6.68 3.06 7.77
C ILE A 65 -7.36 2.10 8.76
N ASN A 66 -8.49 2.52 9.33
CA ASN A 66 -9.23 1.72 10.30
C ASN A 66 -9.76 0.44 9.67
N HIS A 67 -10.27 0.52 8.43
CA HIS A 67 -10.75 -0.64 7.69
C HIS A 67 -9.64 -1.66 7.44
N ILE A 68 -8.48 -1.20 6.97
CA ILE A 68 -7.31 -2.05 6.71
C ILE A 68 -6.82 -2.70 8.00
N ARG A 69 -6.69 -1.93 9.10
CA ARG A 69 -6.28 -2.47 10.42
C ARG A 69 -7.25 -3.53 10.93
N LYS A 70 -8.56 -3.31 10.73
CA LYS A 70 -9.60 -4.29 11.12
C LYS A 70 -9.40 -5.62 10.38
N ILE A 71 -9.14 -5.59 9.08
CA ILE A 71 -8.88 -6.79 8.28
C ILE A 71 -7.62 -7.51 8.79
N ALA A 72 -6.52 -6.78 9.00
CA ALA A 72 -5.27 -7.37 9.48
C ALA A 72 -5.44 -8.06 10.86
N ASN A 73 -6.12 -7.39 11.79
CA ASN A 73 -6.41 -7.93 13.12
C ASN A 73 -7.27 -9.20 13.08
N GLN A 74 -8.32 -9.20 12.23
CA GLN A 74 -9.17 -10.38 12.04
C GLN A 74 -8.39 -11.59 11.52
N HIS A 75 -7.24 -11.38 10.88
CA HIS A 75 -6.44 -12.43 10.26
C HIS A 75 -5.08 -12.64 10.90
N LYS A 76 -4.86 -12.05 12.10
CA LYS A 76 -3.63 -12.18 12.89
C LYS A 76 -2.36 -11.85 12.06
N ALA A 77 -2.47 -10.85 11.19
CA ALA A 77 -1.38 -10.40 10.34
C ALA A 77 -0.86 -9.04 10.81
N SER A 78 0.43 -8.78 10.58
CA SER A 78 1.07 -7.52 10.93
C SER A 78 0.98 -6.55 9.77
N ILE A 79 0.46 -5.35 10.03
CA ILE A 79 0.42 -4.31 9.02
C ILE A 79 0.91 -2.98 9.57
N THR A 80 1.85 -2.35 8.84
CA THR A 80 2.28 -0.99 9.10
C THR A 80 1.60 -0.07 8.09
N ILE A 81 0.94 0.99 8.56
CA ILE A 81 0.31 1.96 7.67
C ILE A 81 1.03 3.30 7.82
N LEU A 82 1.45 3.86 6.70
CA LEU A 82 2.18 5.11 6.61
C LEU A 82 1.39 6.10 5.76
N LEU A 83 1.61 7.39 6.03
CA LEU A 83 1.02 8.49 5.28
C LEU A 83 2.12 9.21 4.50
N SER A 84 1.82 9.59 3.27
CA SER A 84 2.74 10.33 2.40
C SER A 84 2.00 11.36 1.57
N ASP A 85 2.50 12.59 1.55
CA ASP A 85 2.06 13.65 0.64
C ASP A 85 2.63 13.48 -0.78
N LYS A 86 3.61 12.58 -0.95
CA LYS A 86 4.26 12.28 -2.24
C LYS A 86 3.49 11.31 -3.14
N ILE A 87 2.33 10.83 -2.70
CA ILE A 87 1.48 9.89 -3.44
C ILE A 87 0.19 10.62 -3.84
N ALA A 88 -0.24 10.43 -5.08
CA ALA A 88 -1.53 10.97 -5.54
C ALA A 88 -2.70 10.34 -4.77
N GLU A 89 -3.75 11.11 -4.51
CA GLU A 89 -4.94 10.69 -3.74
C GLU A 89 -5.62 9.41 -4.27
N SER A 90 -5.55 9.20 -5.58
CA SER A 90 -6.13 8.03 -6.26
C SER A 90 -5.28 6.76 -6.15
N ASN A 91 -4.08 6.83 -5.57
CA ASN A 91 -3.14 5.73 -5.50
C ASN A 91 -2.76 5.37 -4.05
N PHE A 92 -2.19 4.18 -3.88
CA PHE A 92 -1.53 3.74 -2.65
C PHE A 92 -0.38 2.79 -2.97
N LEU A 93 0.57 2.67 -2.04
CA LEU A 93 1.65 1.70 -2.15
C LEU A 93 1.42 0.52 -1.23
N VAL A 94 1.81 -0.65 -1.70
CA VAL A 94 2.04 -1.82 -0.86
C VAL A 94 3.51 -2.13 -0.92
N CYS A 95 4.17 -2.20 0.23
CA CYS A 95 5.58 -2.49 0.36
C CYS A 95 5.77 -3.73 1.23
N ILE A 96 6.71 -4.59 0.85
CA ILE A 96 7.10 -5.77 1.61
C ILE A 96 8.58 -5.65 1.93
N LYS A 97 8.92 -5.95 3.18
CA LYS A 97 10.30 -6.10 3.63
C LYS A 97 10.63 -7.59 3.48
N GLN A 98 11.57 -7.94 2.60
CA GLN A 98 12.12 -9.30 2.65
C GLN A 98 13.18 -9.29 3.75
N ASN A 99 13.05 -10.21 4.70
CA ASN A 99 14.14 -10.52 5.63
C ASN A 99 15.28 -11.21 4.88
#